data_AF-A0A4V1XWQ1-F1
#
_entry.id   AF-A0A4V1XWQ1-F1
#
_cell.length_a   1.000
_cell.length_b   1.000
_cell.length_c   1.000
_cell.angle_alpha   90.00
_cell.angle_beta   90.00
_cell.angle_gamma   90.00
#
_symmetry.space_group_name_H-M   'P 1'
#
loop_
_entity.id
_entity.type
_entity.pdbx_description
1 polymer ?
#
loop_
_entity_poly.entity_id
_entity_poly.type
_entity_poly.pdbx_seq_one_letter_code
_entity_poly.pdbx_strand_id
1 'polypeptide(L)'
;MAQNKSLNELLKWSIENSTTPQSNPSPDSAANADGAAAQQPPTSTGAAPRNLDPELLAQLFGGPSDAELMQAAVAHATSRDPEVTLESRLTALDNLEQLIESLDNANLLSKLGLWTPLLGLLGHGEARVRLMAAWCVATAVQNNAPCQERLVALGGVERLVAMALGEEGQQKQQEGGNGVAAVNEDAEAATGTQTEEDMDVRRKAVYALSCAVRNYQPAMDVCTNELRKKGEQVENIDATDMDAINDVIDNLKEKVMNA
;
A
#
# COMPACT_ATOMS: atom_id res chain seq x y z
N MET A 1 -7.33 -33.00 -1.01
CA MET A 1 -6.57 -34.12 -0.41
C MET A 1 -5.08 -33.83 -0.20
N ALA A 2 -4.46 -32.88 -0.93
CA ALA A 2 -3.05 -32.50 -0.73
C ALA A 2 -2.77 -31.77 0.61
N GLN A 3 -3.67 -30.87 1.05
CA GLN A 3 -3.52 -30.11 2.31
C GLN A 3 -3.43 -31.01 3.56
N ASN A 4 -4.22 -32.09 3.64
CA ASN A 4 -4.17 -33.02 4.76
C ASN A 4 -2.86 -33.82 4.82
N LYS A 5 -2.16 -33.99 3.70
CA LYS A 5 -0.89 -34.71 3.65
C LYS A 5 0.26 -33.84 4.16
N SER A 6 0.27 -32.55 3.78
CA SER A 6 1.22 -31.56 4.29
C SER A 6 1.13 -31.37 5.81
N LEU A 7 -0.10 -31.25 6.33
CA LEU A 7 -0.33 -31.07 7.78
C LEU A 7 0.16 -32.27 8.61
N ASN A 8 -0.02 -33.49 8.11
CA ASN A 8 0.46 -34.70 8.78
C ASN A 8 2.00 -34.80 8.78
N GLU A 9 2.67 -34.32 7.74
CA GLU A 9 4.13 -34.28 7.67
C GLU A 9 4.71 -33.24 8.63
N LEU A 10 4.08 -32.07 8.75
CA LEU A 10 4.41 -31.03 9.72
C LEU A 10 4.21 -31.48 11.18
N LEU A 11 3.09 -32.14 11.47
CA LEU A 11 2.83 -32.72 12.79
C LEU A 11 3.88 -33.78 13.16
N LYS A 12 4.22 -34.66 12.22
CA LYS A 12 5.23 -35.70 12.44
C LYS A 12 6.61 -35.09 12.72
N TRP A 13 7.01 -34.08 11.95
CA TRP A 13 8.26 -33.36 12.17
C TRP A 13 8.30 -32.64 13.53
N SER A 14 7.21 -31.97 13.92
CA SER A 14 7.11 -31.28 15.22
C SER A 14 7.25 -32.24 16.41
N ILE A 15 6.72 -33.46 16.29
CA ILE A 15 6.84 -34.49 17.33
C ILE A 15 8.28 -34.99 17.41
N GLU A 16 8.94 -35.21 16.26
CA GLU A 16 10.33 -35.69 16.18
C GLU A 16 11.35 -34.68 16.75
N ASN A 17 11.07 -33.38 16.67
CA ASN A 17 11.96 -32.31 17.14
C ASN A 17 11.53 -31.67 18.47
N SER A 18 10.44 -32.11 19.08
CA SER A 18 10.02 -31.66 20.42
C SER A 18 10.82 -32.38 21.49
N THR A 19 11.85 -31.74 22.04
CA THR A 19 12.57 -32.24 23.23
C THR A 19 11.66 -32.20 24.47
N THR A 20 11.35 -33.36 25.05
CA THR A 20 10.79 -33.44 26.40
C THR A 20 11.79 -32.87 27.41
N PRO A 21 11.41 -31.97 28.35
CA PRO A 21 12.29 -31.56 29.42
C PRO A 21 12.55 -32.78 30.32
N GLN A 22 13.75 -33.32 30.25
CA GLN A 22 14.20 -34.34 31.19
C GLN A 22 14.31 -33.67 32.57
N SER A 23 13.44 -34.09 33.49
CA SER A 23 13.40 -33.63 34.87
C SER A 23 14.77 -33.86 35.51
N ASN A 24 15.42 -32.77 35.92
CA ASN A 24 16.69 -32.78 36.62
C ASN A 24 16.40 -32.97 38.13
N PRO A 25 16.85 -34.04 38.82
CA PRO A 25 16.85 -34.06 40.27
C PRO A 25 18.07 -33.29 40.80
N SER A 26 17.85 -32.41 41.77
CA SER A 26 18.88 -31.62 42.46
C SER A 26 19.94 -32.49 43.15
N PRO A 27 21.18 -32.00 43.34
CA PRO A 27 22.30 -32.79 43.83
C PRO A 27 22.38 -32.74 45.36
N ASP A 28 22.26 -33.89 46.02
CA ASP A 28 22.87 -34.11 47.32
C ASP A 28 23.32 -35.57 47.43
N SER A 29 24.56 -35.74 47.88
CA SER A 29 25.24 -36.97 48.32
C SER A 29 26.22 -37.63 47.35
N ALA A 30 27.47 -37.66 47.82
CA ALA A 30 28.67 -38.19 47.19
C ALA A 30 28.80 -39.73 47.20
N ALA A 31 29.82 -40.17 46.47
CA ALA A 31 30.53 -41.46 46.52
C ALA A 31 30.04 -42.59 45.59
N ASN A 32 30.70 -42.78 44.46
CA ASN A 32 31.72 -43.84 44.28
C ASN A 32 32.20 -43.92 42.82
N ALA A 33 33.49 -44.23 42.66
CA ALA A 33 34.18 -44.44 41.39
C ALA A 33 33.92 -45.85 40.82
N ASP A 34 33.74 -45.95 39.50
CA ASP A 34 34.54 -46.75 38.56
C ASP A 34 33.77 -47.01 37.25
N GLY A 35 34.48 -46.97 36.12
CA GLY A 35 34.06 -47.66 34.89
C GLY A 35 33.69 -46.79 33.69
N ALA A 36 34.68 -46.62 32.81
CA ALA A 36 34.58 -46.35 31.37
C ALA A 36 33.21 -46.49 30.68
N ALA A 37 32.73 -45.41 30.06
CA ALA A 37 32.33 -45.34 28.65
C ALA A 37 31.97 -43.90 28.27
N ALA A 38 32.66 -43.35 27.27
CA ALA A 38 32.28 -42.09 26.64
C ALA A 38 30.88 -42.23 26.03
N GLN A 39 29.89 -41.50 26.54
CA GLN A 39 28.63 -41.28 25.84
C GLN A 39 28.84 -40.09 24.90
N GLN A 40 29.19 -40.43 23.66
CA GLN A 40 29.11 -39.52 22.52
C GLN A 40 27.67 -38.99 22.39
N PRO A 41 27.47 -37.74 21.93
CA PRO A 41 26.16 -37.33 21.44
C PRO A 41 25.71 -38.32 20.35
N PRO A 42 24.42 -38.70 20.28
CA PRO A 42 23.96 -39.65 19.29
C PRO A 42 24.29 -39.12 17.90
N THR A 43 25.23 -39.79 17.24
CA THR A 43 25.44 -39.70 15.80
C THR A 43 24.18 -40.22 15.13
N SER A 44 23.25 -39.33 14.81
CA SER A 44 22.21 -39.63 13.83
C SER A 44 22.90 -39.75 12.47
N THR A 45 23.04 -41.01 12.06
CA THR A 45 23.41 -41.46 10.73
C THR A 45 22.61 -40.73 9.65
N GLY A 46 23.34 -40.07 8.76
CA GLY A 46 23.03 -39.89 7.35
C GLY A 46 21.56 -39.72 6.95
N ALA A 47 21.08 -38.49 6.97
CA ALA A 47 20.24 -37.97 5.90
C ALA A 47 20.85 -36.62 5.50
N ALA A 48 21.08 -36.42 4.21
CA ALA A 48 21.46 -35.11 3.66
C ALA A 48 20.57 -34.01 4.27
N PRO A 49 21.05 -32.75 4.40
CA PRO A 49 20.15 -31.66 4.77
C PRO A 49 19.01 -31.69 3.75
N ARG A 50 17.84 -32.16 4.18
CA ARG A 50 16.63 -32.04 3.38
C ARG A 50 16.49 -30.54 3.24
N ASN A 51 16.76 -30.01 2.05
CA ASN A 51 16.32 -28.68 1.67
C ASN A 51 14.86 -28.63 2.06
N LEU A 52 14.57 -27.95 3.18
CA LEU A 52 13.22 -27.76 3.64
C LEU A 52 12.54 -27.01 2.49
N ASP A 53 11.52 -27.63 1.92
CA ASP A 53 10.75 -27.04 0.83
C ASP A 53 10.37 -25.61 1.26
N PRO A 54 10.75 -24.57 0.51
CA PRO A 54 10.40 -23.18 0.83
C PRO A 54 8.91 -23.01 1.10
N GLU A 55 8.07 -23.83 0.47
CA GLU A 55 6.62 -23.82 0.67
C GLU A 55 6.20 -24.47 2.00
N LEU A 56 6.90 -25.51 2.47
CA LEU A 56 6.71 -26.05 3.82
C LEU A 56 7.22 -25.11 4.91
N LEU A 57 8.31 -24.38 4.63
CA LEU A 57 8.81 -23.32 5.53
C LEU A 57 7.83 -22.16 5.60
N ALA A 58 7.27 -21.71 4.48
CA ALA A 58 6.23 -20.68 4.46
C ALA A 58 4.93 -21.17 5.15
N GLN A 59 4.59 -22.45 5.03
CA GLN A 59 3.46 -23.03 5.78
C GLN A 59 3.75 -23.15 7.29
N LEU A 60 5.01 -23.32 7.68
CA LEU A 60 5.43 -23.46 9.08
C LEU A 60 5.63 -22.11 9.78
N PHE A 61 6.17 -21.10 9.09
CA PHE A 61 6.46 -19.77 9.60
C PHE A 61 5.37 -18.73 9.26
N GLY A 62 4.42 -19.09 8.40
CA GLY A 62 3.49 -18.17 7.76
C GLY A 62 4.08 -17.56 6.49
N GLY A 63 3.20 -17.13 5.57
CA GLY A 63 3.59 -16.21 4.51
C GLY A 63 3.95 -14.83 5.08
N PRO A 64 4.43 -13.90 4.24
CA PRO A 64 4.64 -12.52 4.68
C PRO A 64 3.36 -11.96 5.31
N SER A 65 3.52 -11.21 6.37
CA SER A 65 2.42 -10.48 7.00
C SER A 65 1.87 -9.40 6.06
N ASP A 66 0.60 -9.01 6.26
CA ASP A 66 0.00 -7.89 5.52
C ASP A 66 0.85 -6.62 5.62
N ALA A 67 1.48 -6.37 6.77
CA ALA A 67 2.40 -5.25 6.98
C ALA A 67 3.60 -5.30 6.02
N GLU A 68 4.23 -6.47 5.88
CA GLU A 68 5.36 -6.69 4.97
C GLU A 68 4.93 -6.59 3.51
N LEU A 69 3.75 -7.12 3.17
CA LEU A 69 3.18 -7.00 1.83
C LEU A 69 2.87 -5.54 1.46
N MET A 70 2.28 -4.77 2.37
CA MET A 70 2.02 -3.34 2.18
C MET A 70 3.32 -2.54 1.98
N GLN A 71 4.35 -2.82 2.78
CA GLN A 71 5.66 -2.20 2.64
C GLN A 71 6.31 -2.54 1.30
N ALA A 72 6.27 -3.82 0.90
CA ALA A 72 6.79 -4.27 -0.39
C ALA A 72 6.07 -3.60 -1.56
N ALA A 73 4.73 -3.52 -1.51
CA ALA A 73 3.93 -2.86 -2.52
C ALA A 73 4.29 -1.38 -2.70
N VAL A 74 4.36 -0.61 -1.60
CA VAL A 74 4.72 0.82 -1.65
C VAL A 74 6.18 1.01 -2.08
N ALA A 75 7.11 0.20 -1.59
CA ALA A 75 8.51 0.25 -1.99
C ALA A 75 8.66 0.01 -3.50
N HIS A 76 7.93 -0.97 -4.04
CA HIS A 76 7.95 -1.29 -5.46
C HIS A 76 7.32 -0.18 -6.31
N ALA A 77 6.14 0.32 -5.90
CA ALA A 77 5.46 1.40 -6.59
C ALA A 77 6.27 2.71 -6.63
N THR A 78 7.08 2.98 -5.60
CA THR A 78 7.92 4.19 -5.48
C THR A 78 9.37 4.00 -5.94
N SER A 79 9.73 2.82 -6.46
CA SER A 79 11.10 2.52 -6.88
C SER A 79 11.59 3.45 -7.98
N ARG A 80 12.85 3.91 -7.86
CA ARG A 80 13.54 4.70 -8.90
C ARG A 80 14.36 3.86 -9.86
N ASP A 81 14.30 2.54 -9.71
CA ASP A 81 14.97 1.60 -10.60
C ASP A 81 14.30 1.67 -11.99
N PRO A 82 15.06 1.97 -13.07
CA PRO A 82 14.53 2.02 -14.42
C PRO A 82 14.04 0.65 -14.93
N GLU A 83 14.48 -0.46 -14.33
CA GLU A 83 14.03 -1.80 -14.70
C GLU A 83 12.62 -2.13 -14.17
N VAL A 84 12.11 -1.34 -13.21
CA VAL A 84 10.73 -1.49 -12.74
C VAL A 84 9.78 -0.95 -13.80
N THR A 85 9.01 -1.83 -14.42
CA THR A 85 8.05 -1.44 -15.47
C THR A 85 6.82 -0.75 -14.90
N LEU A 86 6.12 0.03 -15.74
CA LEU A 86 4.83 0.63 -15.40
C LEU A 86 3.84 -0.42 -14.88
N GLU A 87 3.64 -1.51 -15.62
CA GLU A 87 2.72 -2.59 -15.23
C GLU A 87 3.06 -3.17 -13.86
N SER A 88 4.35 -3.35 -13.56
CA SER A 88 4.77 -3.86 -12.26
C SER A 88 4.45 -2.90 -11.10
N ARG A 89 4.54 -1.57 -11.32
CA ARG A 89 4.09 -0.57 -10.34
C ARG A 89 2.58 -0.60 -10.14
N LEU A 90 1.83 -0.76 -11.23
CA LEU A 90 0.37 -0.82 -11.17
C LEU A 90 -0.11 -2.08 -10.45
N THR A 91 0.52 -3.23 -10.70
CA THR A 91 0.26 -4.46 -9.92
C THR A 91 0.58 -4.27 -8.44
N ALA A 92 1.67 -3.57 -8.10
CA ALA A 92 1.98 -3.28 -6.70
C ALA A 92 0.92 -2.37 -6.05
N LEU A 93 0.43 -1.34 -6.75
CA LEU A 93 -0.63 -0.48 -6.23
C LEU A 93 -1.98 -1.21 -6.11
N ASP A 94 -2.30 -2.09 -7.05
CA ASP A 94 -3.49 -2.96 -6.98
C ASP A 94 -3.42 -3.90 -5.76
N ASN A 95 -2.27 -4.54 -5.53
CA ASN A 95 -2.06 -5.36 -4.34
C ASN A 95 -2.17 -4.54 -3.03
N LEU A 96 -1.66 -3.31 -3.01
CA LEU A 96 -1.80 -2.43 -1.85
C LEU A 96 -3.27 -2.10 -1.61
N GLU A 97 -4.01 -1.75 -2.66
CA GLU A 97 -5.42 -1.38 -2.60
C GLU A 97 -6.27 -2.50 -2.01
N GLN A 98 -6.09 -3.74 -2.49
CA GLN A 98 -6.77 -4.92 -1.94
C GLN A 98 -6.47 -5.13 -0.45
N LEU A 99 -5.21 -4.93 -0.03
CA LEU A 99 -4.83 -5.09 1.39
C LEU A 99 -5.51 -4.06 2.28
N ILE A 100 -5.63 -2.81 1.82
CA ILE A 100 -6.18 -1.70 2.60
C ILE A 100 -7.71 -1.57 2.48
N GLU A 101 -8.39 -2.44 1.73
CA GLU A 101 -9.84 -2.64 1.88
C GLU A 101 -10.20 -3.06 3.32
N SER A 102 -9.26 -3.71 4.02
CA SER A 102 -9.34 -3.95 5.46
C SER A 102 -9.01 -2.67 6.25
N LEU A 103 -9.94 -2.23 7.10
CA LEU A 103 -9.75 -1.04 7.97
C LEU A 103 -8.52 -1.16 8.88
N ASP A 104 -8.20 -2.36 9.36
CA ASP A 104 -7.03 -2.59 10.21
C ASP A 104 -5.72 -2.32 9.44
N ASN A 105 -5.67 -2.79 8.19
CA ASN A 105 -4.53 -2.57 7.29
C ASN A 105 -4.46 -1.11 6.83
N ALA A 106 -5.59 -0.49 6.48
CA ALA A 106 -5.63 0.94 6.16
C ALA A 106 -5.05 1.79 7.31
N ASN A 107 -5.44 1.50 8.56
CA ASN A 107 -4.91 2.19 9.74
C ASN A 107 -3.42 1.91 10.00
N LEU A 108 -2.90 0.80 9.49
CA LEU A 108 -1.49 0.44 9.57
C LEU A 108 -0.59 1.33 8.69
N LEU A 109 -1.12 1.94 7.61
CA LEU A 109 -0.39 2.88 6.74
C LEU A 109 0.32 3.99 7.54
N SER A 110 -0.33 4.51 8.59
CA SER A 110 0.23 5.55 9.46
C SER A 110 1.41 5.04 10.28
N LYS A 111 1.28 3.84 10.85
CA LYS A 111 2.33 3.22 11.70
C LYS A 111 3.54 2.79 10.88
N LEU A 112 3.31 2.37 9.64
CA LEU A 112 4.37 1.95 8.71
C LEU A 112 5.00 3.13 7.94
N GLY A 113 4.51 4.36 8.12
CA GLY A 113 5.03 5.54 7.42
C GLY A 113 4.73 5.57 5.92
N LEU A 114 3.71 4.85 5.47
CA LEU A 114 3.42 4.62 4.04
C LEU A 114 2.60 5.75 3.38
N TRP A 115 1.99 6.64 4.18
CA TRP A 115 1.23 7.76 3.64
C TRP A 115 2.07 8.73 2.80
N THR A 116 3.25 9.12 3.28
CA THR A 116 4.10 10.08 2.56
C THR A 116 4.50 9.58 1.17
N PRO A 117 5.04 8.36 1.00
CA PRO A 117 5.33 7.84 -0.34
C PRO A 117 4.06 7.68 -1.19
N LEU A 118 2.94 7.21 -0.62
CA LEU A 118 1.67 7.08 -1.34
C LEU A 118 1.16 8.41 -1.88
N LEU A 119 1.15 9.47 -1.06
CA LEU A 119 0.75 10.82 -1.49
C LEU A 119 1.75 11.43 -2.49
N GLY A 120 3.01 10.98 -2.48
CA GLY A 120 3.99 11.34 -3.51
C GLY A 120 3.61 10.86 -4.89
N LEU A 121 2.96 9.70 -4.99
CA LEU A 121 2.53 9.11 -6.27
C LEU A 121 1.35 9.84 -6.92
N LEU A 122 0.61 10.69 -6.19
CA LEU A 122 -0.42 11.56 -6.76
C LEU A 122 0.14 12.57 -7.78
N GLY A 123 1.46 12.86 -7.71
CA GLY A 123 2.17 13.71 -8.66
C GLY A 123 3.12 12.95 -9.58
N HIS A 124 2.92 11.64 -9.79
CA HIS A 124 3.77 10.82 -10.65
C HIS A 124 3.63 11.19 -12.13
N GLY A 125 4.70 11.05 -12.93
CA GLY A 125 4.67 11.37 -14.37
C GLY A 125 3.66 10.53 -15.16
N GLU A 126 3.54 9.25 -14.82
CA GLU A 126 2.58 8.33 -15.43
C GLU A 126 1.15 8.53 -14.89
N ALA A 127 0.20 8.82 -15.78
CA ALA A 127 -1.21 9.06 -15.44
C ALA A 127 -1.84 7.89 -14.66
N ARG A 128 -1.63 6.66 -15.15
CA ARG A 128 -2.16 5.44 -14.51
C ARG A 128 -1.64 5.24 -13.07
N VAL A 129 -0.41 5.67 -12.76
CA VAL A 129 0.13 5.62 -11.39
C VAL A 129 -0.58 6.64 -10.49
N ARG A 130 -0.82 7.87 -10.99
CA ARG A 130 -1.58 8.88 -10.23
C ARG A 130 -3.00 8.38 -9.93
N LEU A 131 -3.66 7.80 -10.93
CA LEU A 131 -4.99 7.20 -10.79
C LEU A 131 -5.01 6.13 -9.69
N MET A 132 -4.09 5.17 -9.75
CA MET A 132 -4.03 4.09 -8.76
C MET A 132 -3.66 4.59 -7.35
N ALA A 133 -2.82 5.61 -7.24
CA ALA A 133 -2.52 6.25 -5.96
C ALA A 133 -3.76 6.94 -5.37
N ALA A 134 -4.54 7.66 -6.19
CA ALA A 134 -5.80 8.26 -5.75
C ALA A 134 -6.83 7.20 -5.35
N TRP A 135 -6.86 6.05 -6.04
CA TRP A 135 -7.68 4.91 -5.63
C TRP A 135 -7.25 4.39 -4.25
N CYS A 136 -5.98 4.06 -4.05
CA CYS A 136 -5.49 3.60 -2.74
C CYS A 136 -5.85 4.58 -1.61
N VAL A 137 -5.71 5.89 -1.86
CA VAL A 137 -6.11 6.93 -0.91
C VAL A 137 -7.62 6.88 -0.63
N ALA A 138 -8.45 6.79 -1.67
CA ALA A 138 -9.90 6.69 -1.54
C ALA A 138 -10.32 5.50 -0.66
N THR A 139 -9.76 4.32 -0.93
CA THR A 139 -10.04 3.08 -0.19
C THR A 139 -9.62 3.23 1.27
N ALA A 140 -8.42 3.75 1.54
CA ALA A 140 -7.92 3.94 2.91
C ALA A 140 -8.81 4.87 3.76
N VAL A 141 -9.36 5.94 3.18
CA VAL A 141 -10.12 6.97 3.91
C VAL A 141 -11.62 6.72 3.96
N GLN A 142 -12.15 5.79 3.17
CA GLN A 142 -13.58 5.53 3.06
C GLN A 142 -14.19 5.17 4.42
N ASN A 143 -14.97 6.10 5.00
CA ASN A 143 -15.56 5.98 6.34
C ASN A 143 -14.53 5.62 7.43
N ASN A 144 -13.30 6.14 7.30
CA ASN A 144 -12.20 5.79 8.17
C ASN A 144 -11.52 7.04 8.74
N ALA A 145 -12.06 7.55 9.86
CA ALA A 145 -11.64 8.82 10.47
C ALA A 145 -10.12 8.92 10.78
N PRO A 146 -9.44 7.90 11.32
CA PRO A 146 -7.99 7.95 11.50
C PRO A 146 -7.21 8.16 10.19
N CYS A 147 -7.66 7.56 9.09
CA CYS A 147 -7.05 7.74 7.77
C CYS A 147 -7.40 9.10 7.16
N GLN A 148 -8.64 9.57 7.32
CA GLN A 148 -9.04 10.92 6.92
C GLN A 148 -8.24 11.99 7.67
N GLU A 149 -8.04 11.83 8.98
CA GLU A 149 -7.17 12.70 9.79
C GLU A 149 -5.75 12.72 9.25
N ARG A 150 -5.20 11.54 8.93
CA ARG A 150 -3.84 11.44 8.40
C ARG A 150 -3.71 12.08 7.03
N LEU A 151 -4.72 11.92 6.17
CA LEU A 151 -4.77 12.57 4.86
C LEU A 151 -4.74 14.10 4.99
N VAL A 152 -5.57 14.66 5.88
CA VAL A 152 -5.61 16.11 6.16
C VAL A 152 -4.27 16.59 6.71
N ALA A 153 -3.71 15.89 7.70
CA ALA A 153 -2.45 16.28 8.35
C ALA A 153 -1.25 16.32 7.39
N LEU A 154 -1.31 15.60 6.27
CA LEU A 154 -0.24 15.53 5.26
C LEU A 154 -0.52 16.38 4.01
N GLY A 155 -1.56 17.21 4.03
CA GLY A 155 -1.93 18.04 2.88
C GLY A 155 -2.43 17.22 1.68
N GLY A 156 -2.98 16.04 1.93
CA GLY A 156 -3.43 15.14 0.87
C GLY A 156 -4.75 15.57 0.23
N VAL A 157 -5.62 16.27 0.97
CA VAL A 157 -6.87 16.82 0.43
C VAL A 157 -6.55 17.88 -0.62
N GLU A 158 -5.60 18.77 -0.36
CA GLU A 158 -5.17 19.83 -1.27
C GLU A 158 -4.56 19.26 -2.56
N ARG A 159 -3.78 18.17 -2.44
CA ARG A 159 -3.25 17.46 -3.62
C ARG A 159 -4.36 16.86 -4.46
N LEU A 160 -5.38 16.27 -3.84
CA LEU A 160 -6.53 15.71 -4.56
C LEU A 160 -7.37 16.81 -5.22
N VAL A 161 -7.52 17.99 -4.59
CA VAL A 161 -8.18 19.16 -5.21
C VAL A 161 -7.41 19.64 -6.44
N ALA A 162 -6.10 19.85 -6.32
CA ALA A 162 -5.26 20.25 -7.45
C ALA A 162 -5.36 19.25 -8.61
N MET A 163 -5.27 17.95 -8.28
CA MET A 163 -5.39 16.85 -9.22
C MET A 163 -6.78 16.80 -9.89
N ALA A 164 -7.87 17.02 -9.16
CA ALA A 164 -9.23 17.05 -9.72
C ALA A 164 -9.43 18.22 -10.71
N LEU A 165 -8.80 19.36 -10.42
CA LEU A 165 -8.85 20.56 -11.26
C LEU A 165 -7.90 20.50 -12.47
N GLY A 166 -7.14 19.42 -12.64
CA GLY A 166 -6.20 19.26 -13.76
C GLY A 166 -4.93 20.10 -13.62
N GLU A 167 -4.59 20.54 -12.40
CA GLU A 167 -3.29 21.15 -12.17
C GLU A 167 -2.24 20.06 -12.12
N GLU A 168 -1.40 19.97 -13.16
CA GLU A 168 -0.24 19.09 -13.14
C GLU A 168 0.59 19.40 -11.89
N GLY A 169 0.83 18.37 -11.08
CA GLY A 169 1.72 18.47 -9.93
C GLY A 169 3.08 18.91 -10.43
N GLN A 170 3.40 20.20 -10.29
CA GLN A 170 4.73 20.75 -10.52
C GLN A 170 5.68 20.13 -9.50
N GLN A 171 6.11 18.89 -9.73
CA GLN A 171 7.41 18.47 -9.26
C GLN A 171 8.37 19.41 -9.96
N LYS A 172 8.91 20.39 -9.21
CA LYS A 172 10.07 21.16 -9.64
C LYS A 172 11.19 20.15 -9.91
N GLN A 173 11.22 19.61 -11.12
CA GLN A 173 12.37 18.90 -11.62
C GLN A 173 13.50 19.92 -11.58
N GLN A 174 14.57 19.56 -10.86
CA GLN A 174 15.85 20.23 -11.05
C GLN A 174 16.27 19.92 -12.48
N GLU A 175 15.95 20.84 -13.39
CA GLU A 175 16.31 20.78 -14.79
C GLU A 175 17.83 20.82 -14.92
N GLY A 176 18.40 19.67 -15.29
CA GLY A 176 19.74 19.54 -15.82
C GLY A 176 19.66 18.96 -17.23
N GLY A 177 19.68 19.84 -18.24
CA GLY A 177 20.38 19.54 -19.49
C GLY A 177 19.56 19.05 -20.69
N ASN A 178 19.33 20.02 -21.57
CA ASN A 178 19.55 19.98 -23.03
C ASN A 178 18.55 19.21 -23.91
N GLY A 179 17.83 19.99 -24.72
CA GLY A 179 16.81 19.51 -25.63
C GLY A 179 17.33 18.92 -26.93
N VAL A 180 16.45 18.17 -27.59
CA VAL A 180 16.38 18.07 -29.04
C VAL A 180 14.90 17.93 -29.38
N ALA A 181 14.36 18.92 -30.10
CA ALA A 181 12.98 18.88 -30.57
C ALA A 181 12.88 17.86 -31.72
N ALA A 182 12.26 16.71 -31.46
CA ALA A 182 11.74 15.83 -32.49
C ALA A 182 10.28 16.22 -32.72
N VAL A 183 9.98 16.69 -33.93
CA VAL A 183 8.61 16.95 -34.38
C VAL A 183 8.09 15.61 -34.90
N ASN A 184 7.14 14.99 -34.20
CA ASN A 184 6.52 13.73 -34.62
C ASN A 184 5.07 13.97 -35.02
N GLU A 185 4.72 13.51 -36.22
CA GLU A 185 3.39 13.60 -36.85
C GLU A 185 2.35 12.61 -36.28
N ASP A 186 2.65 11.91 -35.17
CA ASP A 186 1.72 11.02 -34.45
C ASP A 186 0.90 11.74 -33.36
N ALA A 187 0.99 13.08 -33.30
CA ALA A 187 0.47 13.88 -32.20
C ALA A 187 -1.05 13.80 -32.02
N GLU A 188 -1.83 13.53 -33.06
CA GLU A 188 -3.31 13.63 -33.02
C GLU A 188 -3.98 12.40 -32.34
N ALA A 189 -3.42 11.20 -32.47
CA ALA A 189 -3.88 10.02 -31.74
C ALA A 189 -3.34 9.99 -30.30
N ALA A 190 -2.09 10.42 -30.10
CA ALA A 190 -1.47 10.52 -28.78
C ALA A 190 -2.13 11.58 -27.89
N THR A 191 -2.56 12.72 -28.45
CA THR A 191 -3.31 13.75 -27.71
C THR A 191 -4.69 13.26 -27.27
N GLY A 192 -5.37 12.44 -28.07
CA GLY A 192 -6.65 11.83 -27.69
C GLY A 192 -6.53 10.92 -26.48
N THR A 193 -5.59 9.98 -26.49
CA THR A 193 -5.36 9.06 -25.37
C THR A 193 -4.86 9.77 -24.11
N GLN A 194 -3.97 10.76 -24.26
CA GLN A 194 -3.45 11.52 -23.12
C GLN A 194 -4.53 12.38 -22.44
N THR A 195 -5.46 12.95 -23.22
CA THR A 195 -6.61 13.71 -22.70
C THR A 195 -7.60 12.79 -21.97
N GLU A 196 -7.83 11.58 -22.50
CA GLU A 196 -8.69 10.59 -21.85
C GLU A 196 -8.11 10.07 -20.54
N GLU A 197 -6.81 9.74 -20.52
CA GLU A 197 -6.10 9.36 -19.30
C GLU A 197 -6.12 10.46 -18.25
N ASP A 198 -5.96 11.72 -18.66
CA ASP A 198 -6.07 12.87 -17.75
C ASP A 198 -7.48 13.01 -17.17
N MET A 199 -8.53 12.85 -17.98
CA MET A 199 -9.91 12.83 -17.49
C MET A 199 -10.12 11.72 -16.45
N ASP A 200 -9.60 10.52 -16.66
CA ASP A 200 -9.77 9.41 -15.74
C ASP A 200 -9.02 9.62 -14.41
N VAL A 201 -7.81 10.18 -14.49
CA VAL A 201 -7.04 10.65 -13.33
C VAL A 201 -7.85 11.65 -12.52
N ARG A 202 -8.42 12.65 -13.18
CA ARG A 202 -9.22 13.71 -12.53
C ARG A 202 -10.50 13.15 -11.93
N ARG A 203 -11.23 12.29 -12.63
CA ARG A 203 -12.42 11.59 -12.11
C ARG A 203 -12.10 10.79 -10.86
N LYS A 204 -10.95 10.08 -10.86
CA LYS A 204 -10.53 9.31 -9.69
C LYS A 204 -10.15 10.20 -8.51
N ALA A 205 -9.53 11.35 -8.75
CA ALA A 205 -9.27 12.34 -7.70
C ALA A 205 -10.57 12.87 -7.07
N VAL A 206 -11.59 13.18 -7.90
CA VAL A 206 -12.92 13.59 -7.42
C VAL A 206 -13.58 12.49 -6.59
N TYR A 207 -13.46 11.23 -7.01
CA TYR A 207 -13.94 10.10 -6.22
C TYR A 207 -13.22 10.01 -4.86
N ALA A 208 -11.90 10.13 -4.83
CA ALA A 208 -11.12 10.13 -3.59
C ALA A 208 -11.50 11.30 -2.66
N LEU A 209 -11.79 12.49 -3.20
CA LEU A 209 -12.30 13.62 -2.43
C LEU A 209 -13.65 13.28 -1.78
N SER A 210 -14.59 12.69 -2.53
CA SER A 210 -15.87 12.24 -1.99
C SER A 210 -15.68 11.27 -0.82
N CYS A 211 -14.74 10.31 -0.92
CA CYS A 211 -14.43 9.40 0.18
C CYS A 211 -13.81 10.13 1.39
N ALA A 212 -12.94 11.11 1.13
CA ALA A 212 -12.23 11.85 2.17
C ALA A 212 -13.13 12.76 3.01
N VAL A 213 -14.10 13.44 2.39
CA VAL A 213 -14.91 14.48 3.06
C VAL A 213 -16.16 13.96 3.76
N ARG A 214 -16.70 12.81 3.32
CA ARG A 214 -17.94 12.26 3.89
C ARG A 214 -17.76 11.92 5.38
N ASN A 215 -18.68 12.43 6.19
CA ASN A 215 -18.71 12.27 7.65
C ASN A 215 -17.45 12.77 8.38
N TYR A 216 -16.63 13.61 7.75
CA TYR A 216 -15.38 14.12 8.33
C TYR A 216 -15.15 15.60 8.05
N GLN A 217 -15.61 16.43 8.98
CA GLN A 217 -15.59 17.89 8.86
C GLN A 217 -14.20 18.49 8.55
N PRO A 218 -13.09 18.05 9.18
CA PRO A 218 -11.79 18.65 8.89
C PRO A 218 -11.37 18.50 7.41
N ALA A 219 -11.70 17.38 6.76
CA ALA A 219 -11.44 17.23 5.33
C ALA A 219 -12.37 18.08 4.47
N MET A 220 -13.65 18.18 4.84
CA MET A 220 -14.60 19.05 4.13
C MET A 220 -14.18 20.53 4.21
N ASP A 221 -13.75 20.99 5.37
CA ASP A 221 -13.27 22.36 5.57
C ASP A 221 -12.03 22.65 4.72
N VAL A 222 -11.06 21.73 4.70
CA VAL A 222 -9.87 21.87 3.84
C VAL A 222 -10.27 21.87 2.36
N CYS A 223 -11.16 20.97 1.94
CA CYS A 223 -11.65 20.88 0.56
C CYS A 223 -12.32 22.18 0.11
N THR A 224 -13.31 22.70 0.85
CA THR A 224 -14.00 23.95 0.50
C THR A 224 -13.07 25.16 0.51
N ASN A 225 -12.13 25.23 1.47
CA ASN A 225 -11.13 26.28 1.52
C ASN A 225 -10.22 26.23 0.30
N GLU A 226 -9.75 25.04 -0.10
CA GLU A 226 -8.86 24.89 -1.25
C GLU A 226 -9.58 25.19 -2.56
N LEU A 227 -10.81 24.71 -2.74
CA LEU A 227 -11.66 25.05 -3.89
C LEU A 227 -11.85 26.57 -4.01
N ARG A 228 -12.12 27.28 -2.90
CA ARG A 228 -12.21 28.75 -2.89
C ARG A 228 -10.92 29.44 -3.29
N LYS A 229 -9.75 28.95 -2.85
CA LYS A 229 -8.45 29.50 -3.29
C LYS A 229 -8.24 29.33 -4.80
N LYS A 230 -8.83 28.29 -5.39
CA LYS A 230 -8.78 28.00 -6.82
C LYS A 230 -9.85 28.74 -7.63
N GLY A 231 -10.63 29.61 -7.00
CA GLY A 231 -11.65 30.43 -7.66
C GLY A 231 -13.03 29.79 -7.73
N GLU A 232 -13.23 28.62 -7.11
CA GLU A 232 -14.55 27.98 -7.03
C GLU A 232 -15.44 28.66 -5.99
N GLN A 233 -16.72 28.82 -6.32
CA GLN A 233 -17.71 29.39 -5.42
C GLN A 233 -18.37 28.27 -4.62
N VAL A 234 -17.75 27.93 -3.48
CA VAL A 234 -18.25 26.88 -2.58
C VAL A 234 -18.44 27.47 -1.19
N GLU A 235 -19.63 27.28 -0.62
CA GLU A 235 -19.94 27.67 0.75
C GLU A 235 -19.34 26.69 1.77
N ASN A 236 -19.46 26.99 3.06
CA ASN A 236 -19.10 26.02 4.09
C ASN A 236 -20.17 24.93 4.16
N ILE A 237 -19.75 23.67 4.18
CA ILE A 237 -20.64 22.50 4.10
C ILE A 237 -20.46 21.66 5.36
N ASP A 238 -21.57 21.22 5.94
CA ASP A 238 -21.56 20.19 6.99
C ASP A 238 -21.21 18.84 6.35
N ALA A 239 -20.18 18.17 6.86
CA ALA A 239 -19.71 16.89 6.32
C ALA A 239 -20.71 15.73 6.50
N THR A 240 -21.81 15.95 7.21
CA THR A 240 -22.94 15.01 7.33
C THR A 240 -24.09 15.31 6.34
N ASP A 241 -24.07 16.48 5.70
CA ASP A 241 -25.01 16.84 4.64
C ASP A 241 -24.57 16.21 3.31
N MET A 242 -25.08 15.01 3.06
CA MET A 242 -24.74 14.24 1.86
C MET A 242 -25.23 14.91 0.58
N ASP A 243 -26.30 15.69 0.62
CA ASP A 243 -26.82 16.38 -0.55
C ASP A 243 -25.88 17.51 -0.95
N ALA A 244 -25.47 18.35 0.02
CA ALA A 244 -24.49 19.41 -0.21
C ALA A 244 -23.12 18.87 -0.66
N ILE A 245 -22.67 17.73 -0.12
CA ILE A 245 -21.46 17.05 -0.59
C ILE A 245 -21.63 16.59 -2.04
N ASN A 246 -22.75 15.94 -2.38
CA ASN A 246 -22.99 15.45 -3.73
C ASN A 246 -23.01 16.60 -4.74
N ASP A 247 -23.62 17.75 -4.41
CA ASP A 247 -23.64 18.92 -5.28
C ASP A 247 -22.23 19.42 -5.64
N VAL A 248 -21.32 19.52 -4.65
CA VAL A 248 -19.92 19.92 -4.90
C VAL A 248 -19.20 18.87 -5.74
N ILE A 249 -19.37 17.59 -5.41
CA ILE A 249 -18.71 16.49 -6.12
C ILE A 249 -19.19 16.40 -7.58
N ASP A 250 -20.47 16.59 -7.83
CA ASP A 250 -21.05 16.54 -9.17
C ASP A 250 -20.63 17.76 -10.00
N ASN A 251 -20.51 18.95 -9.40
CA ASN A 251 -19.93 20.11 -10.07
C ASN A 251 -18.47 19.85 -10.51
N LEU A 252 -17.67 19.22 -9.65
CA LEU A 252 -16.31 18.81 -10.02
C LEU A 252 -16.30 17.79 -11.16
N LYS A 253 -17.21 16.80 -11.16
CA LYS A 253 -17.33 15.84 -12.27
C LYS A 253 -17.70 16.53 -13.58
N GLU A 254 -18.65 17.46 -13.55
CA GLU A 254 -19.04 18.24 -14.73
C GLU A 254 -17.86 19.03 -15.30
N LYS A 255 -17.04 19.64 -14.44
CA LYS A 255 -15.81 20.34 -14.86
C LYS A 255 -14.80 19.39 -15.50
N VAL A 256 -14.69 18.16 -15.02
CA VAL A 256 -13.82 17.15 -15.65
C VAL A 256 -14.36 16.73 -17.01
N MET A 257 -15.68 16.64 -17.18
CA MET A 257 -16.30 16.30 -18.47
C MET A 257 -16.25 17.43 -19.51
N ASN A 258 -16.17 18.68 -19.07
CA ASN A 258 -16.22 19.87 -19.93
C ASN A 258 -14.84 20.50 -20.20
N ALA A 259 -13.77 19.93 -19.65
CA ALA A 259 -12.39 20.38 -19.83
C ALA A 259 -11.76 19.75 -21.07
#